data_AF-A0A8J5CNS6-F1
#
_entry.id   AF-A0A8J5CNS6-F1
#
_cell.length_a   1.000
_cell.length_b   1.000
_cell.length_c   1.000
_cell.angle_alpha   90.00
_cell.angle_beta   90.00
_cell.angle_gamma   90.00
#
_symmetry.space_group_name_H-M   'P 1'
#
loop_
_entity.id
_entity.type
_entity.pdbx_description
1 polymer ?
#
loop_
_entity_poly.entity_id
_entity_poly.type
_entity_poly.pdbx_seq_one_letter_code
_entity_poly.pdbx_strand_id
1 'polypeptide(L)'
;MSGVHKDYLSNFPSLLHQAGDNGLGALKDLILNHLLWLREAGDRVPLKIYEASGARDALAKAMYSKLFDYIVHKINLSIPFSSSAYYIGILDIAGFESIPYKVLSTPNGSFPKDLNTALYEKEGLGLRKISYVDNQDCIDLIEAKGYGIISLLDEESKLPKPSHTHFTSAVHSNHATHFRLALPRKSKLRDHREIRDDEGFLIRHFAGAVCYQTASFLEKNNDALHASLEALVQEAHNPFIQALFAGEEGAPPHPTRGKLSFISVASKFKRQLQELMDKLSGTGTNFIRCIKPNVKMVDHEFEGGAILSQLQCSGMTTVLELMQQGYPSRAPFHDLFSMYKQYLPPELARLDPRLFCKSLFKALGLDDKDFKFGLTKVFFRPGKFAEFDQMMKSDPENLQRLVSKVRKIVPPRTTGHHTEERQDVTPEKYRRLLGEELRA
;
A
#
# COMPACT_ATOMS: atom_id res chain seq x y z
N MET A 1 26.09 42.89 11.04
CA MET A 1 25.93 41.74 10.11
C MET A 1 24.93 42.10 9.00
N SER A 2 25.25 43.11 8.19
CA SER A 2 24.29 43.82 7.33
C SER A 2 24.76 43.95 5.87
N GLY A 3 25.45 42.94 5.34
CA GLY A 3 26.14 43.05 4.03
C GLY A 3 25.92 41.92 3.02
N VAL A 4 25.19 40.84 3.34
CA VAL A 4 25.17 39.62 2.50
C VAL A 4 23.82 39.37 1.78
N HIS A 5 22.78 40.17 2.03
CA HIS A 5 21.43 39.86 1.55
C HIS A 5 20.95 40.57 0.27
N LYS A 6 21.80 41.33 -0.46
CA LYS A 6 21.32 42.26 -1.51
C LYS A 6 21.35 41.79 -2.98
N ASP A 7 21.94 40.65 -3.34
CA ASP A 7 22.11 40.29 -4.77
C ASP A 7 21.64 38.88 -5.17
N TYR A 8 20.61 38.34 -4.51
CA TYR A 8 20.03 37.04 -4.93
C TYR A 8 19.03 37.18 -6.09
N LEU A 9 18.29 38.29 -6.15
CA LEU A 9 17.30 38.54 -7.20
C LEU A 9 17.91 38.95 -8.54
N SER A 10 19.16 39.42 -8.57
CA SER A 10 19.90 39.75 -9.80
C SER A 10 20.44 38.50 -10.51
N ASN A 11 20.72 37.42 -9.76
CA ASN A 11 21.30 36.18 -10.29
C ASN A 11 20.28 35.13 -10.76
N PHE A 12 19.01 35.24 -10.36
CA PHE A 12 17.98 34.28 -10.76
C PHE A 12 17.46 34.48 -12.21
N PRO A 13 17.23 35.71 -12.69
CA PRO A 13 16.85 35.95 -14.09
C PRO A 13 17.99 35.66 -15.08
N SER A 14 19.25 35.76 -14.64
CA SER A 14 20.39 35.36 -15.47
C SER A 14 20.45 33.84 -15.69
N LEU A 15 19.97 33.03 -14.74
CA LEU A 15 19.73 31.58 -14.90
C LEU A 15 18.56 31.26 -15.84
N LEU A 16 17.51 32.10 -15.85
CA LEU A 16 16.42 32.03 -16.84
C LEU A 16 16.82 32.58 -18.22
N HIS A 17 18.03 33.15 -18.35
CA HIS A 17 18.54 33.82 -19.56
C HIS A 17 17.59 34.90 -20.12
N GLN A 18 16.82 35.58 -19.27
CA GLN A 18 16.21 36.85 -19.67
C GLN A 18 17.17 38.00 -19.35
N ALA A 19 18.19 38.19 -20.20
CA ALA A 19 19.04 39.38 -20.17
C ALA A 19 18.58 40.38 -21.22
N GLY A 20 17.48 41.06 -20.89
CA GLY A 20 17.24 42.46 -21.24
C GLY A 20 16.65 43.12 -19.99
N ASP A 21 16.80 44.44 -19.83
CA ASP A 21 16.30 45.19 -18.66
C ASP A 21 14.81 44.92 -18.31
N ASN A 22 14.04 44.37 -19.25
CA ASN A 22 12.64 44.01 -19.10
C ASN A 22 12.35 42.67 -18.39
N GLY A 23 13.28 41.71 -18.34
CA GLY A 23 13.02 40.35 -17.81
C GLY A 23 13.02 40.25 -16.28
N LEU A 24 14.03 40.85 -15.64
CA LEU A 24 14.04 41.04 -14.18
C LEU A 24 12.85 41.91 -13.74
N GLY A 25 12.48 42.89 -14.57
CA GLY A 25 11.29 43.71 -14.39
C GLY A 25 10.01 42.86 -14.43
N ALA A 26 9.83 42.02 -15.44
CA ALA A 26 8.66 41.16 -15.61
C ALA A 26 8.53 40.10 -14.50
N LEU A 27 9.62 39.46 -14.09
CA LEU A 27 9.59 38.49 -12.98
C LEU A 27 9.25 39.18 -11.65
N LYS A 28 9.86 40.34 -11.37
CA LYS A 28 9.51 41.13 -10.17
C LYS A 28 8.07 41.60 -10.22
N ASP A 29 7.60 42.07 -11.38
CA ASP A 29 6.23 42.55 -11.57
C ASP A 29 5.22 41.43 -11.37
N LEU A 30 5.48 40.21 -11.88
CA LEU A 30 4.58 39.07 -11.68
C LEU A 30 4.58 38.50 -10.25
N ILE A 31 5.73 38.50 -9.58
CA ILE A 31 5.82 38.03 -8.18
C ILE A 31 5.18 39.06 -7.24
N LEU A 32 5.22 40.35 -7.59
CA LEU A 32 4.70 41.43 -6.74
C LEU A 32 3.30 41.91 -7.12
N ASN A 33 2.80 41.62 -8.33
CA ASN A 33 1.52 42.10 -8.83
C ASN A 33 0.71 40.99 -9.51
N HIS A 34 -0.60 40.98 -9.25
CA HIS A 34 -1.58 40.18 -9.98
C HIS A 34 -2.03 40.96 -11.22
N LEU A 35 -2.01 40.31 -12.39
CA LEU A 35 -2.64 40.84 -13.60
C LEU A 35 -4.14 40.50 -13.56
N LEU A 36 -4.98 41.51 -13.46
CA LEU A 36 -6.43 41.38 -13.57
C LEU A 36 -6.89 42.02 -14.89
N TRP A 37 -7.35 41.19 -15.83
CA TRP A 37 -7.95 41.66 -17.08
C TRP A 37 -9.38 42.10 -16.82
N LEU A 38 -9.56 43.30 -16.24
CA LEU A 38 -10.87 43.90 -16.02
C LEU A 38 -11.29 44.85 -17.17
N ARG A 39 -10.34 45.35 -17.98
CA ARG A 39 -10.56 46.15 -19.20
C ARG A 39 -9.44 45.94 -20.25
N GLU A 40 -9.63 46.45 -21.47
CA GLU A 40 -8.70 46.33 -22.62
C GLU A 40 -7.25 46.79 -22.33
N ALA A 41 -7.02 47.54 -21.25
CA ALA A 41 -5.73 47.70 -20.60
C ALA A 41 -5.78 46.96 -19.25
N GLY A 42 -5.02 45.87 -19.10
CA GLY A 42 -5.01 45.09 -17.86
C GLY A 42 -4.56 45.91 -16.65
N ASP A 43 -5.42 46.00 -15.63
CA ASP A 43 -5.11 46.72 -14.39
C ASP A 43 -4.22 45.84 -13.48
N ARG A 44 -3.16 46.44 -12.94
CA ARG A 44 -2.19 45.78 -12.04
C ARG A 44 -2.66 45.93 -10.60
N VAL A 45 -2.80 44.83 -9.89
CA VAL A 45 -3.15 44.85 -8.46
C VAL A 45 -1.97 44.31 -7.65
N PRO A 46 -1.37 45.09 -6.75
CA PRO A 46 -0.24 44.63 -5.95
C PRO A 46 -0.65 43.47 -5.03
N LEU A 47 0.16 42.42 -5.04
CA LEU A 47 0.03 41.26 -4.16
C LEU A 47 0.46 41.64 -2.75
N LYS A 48 -0.18 41.04 -1.75
CA LYS A 48 0.30 41.12 -0.37
C LYS A 48 1.60 40.34 -0.22
N ILE A 49 2.40 40.68 0.79
CA ILE A 49 3.72 40.06 1.04
C ILE A 49 3.63 38.52 1.11
N TYR A 50 2.59 37.97 1.73
CA TYR A 50 2.41 36.52 1.83
C TYR A 50 2.04 35.89 0.47
N GLU A 51 1.29 36.58 -0.39
CA GLU A 51 0.89 36.11 -1.71
C GLU A 51 2.09 36.08 -2.65
N ALA A 52 2.92 37.14 -2.61
CA ALA A 52 4.18 37.20 -3.34
C ALA A 52 5.17 36.10 -2.90
N SER A 53 5.24 35.81 -1.60
CA SER A 53 6.08 34.72 -1.06
C SER A 53 5.57 33.35 -1.53
N GLY A 54 4.26 33.12 -1.47
CA GLY A 54 3.63 31.89 -1.96
C GLY A 54 3.83 31.70 -3.47
N ALA A 55 3.73 32.76 -4.26
CA ALA A 55 3.98 32.75 -5.70
C ALA A 55 5.43 32.36 -6.05
N ARG A 56 6.41 32.95 -5.34
CA ARG A 56 7.83 32.58 -5.46
C ARG A 56 8.05 31.10 -5.14
N ASP A 57 7.48 30.62 -4.04
CA ASP A 57 7.69 29.25 -3.58
C ASP A 57 6.99 28.23 -4.49
N ALA A 58 5.81 28.58 -5.02
CA ALA A 58 5.11 27.78 -6.03
C ALA A 58 5.93 27.64 -7.32
N LEU A 59 6.54 28.73 -7.82
CA LEU A 59 7.42 28.69 -8.99
C LEU A 59 8.63 27.78 -8.75
N ALA A 60 9.28 27.90 -7.59
CA ALA A 60 10.42 27.06 -7.25
C ALA A 60 10.05 25.57 -7.18
N LYS A 61 8.91 25.23 -6.56
CA LYS A 61 8.37 23.86 -6.51
C LYS A 61 8.08 23.32 -7.92
N ALA A 62 7.44 24.13 -8.77
CA ALA A 62 7.09 23.73 -10.13
C ALA A 62 8.34 23.45 -10.98
N MET A 63 9.34 24.34 -10.94
CA MET A 63 10.61 24.14 -11.64
C MET A 63 11.32 22.86 -11.20
N TYR A 64 11.41 22.62 -9.89
CA TYR A 64 12.05 21.42 -9.37
C TYR A 64 11.28 20.15 -9.76
N SER A 65 9.94 20.15 -9.66
CA SER A 65 9.11 19.01 -10.05
C SER A 65 9.29 18.66 -11.52
N LYS A 66 9.22 19.66 -12.43
CA LYS A 66 9.40 19.43 -13.87
C LYS A 66 10.81 18.95 -14.21
N LEU A 67 11.84 19.49 -13.55
CA LEU A 67 13.21 19.01 -13.71
C LEU A 67 13.34 17.54 -13.25
N PHE A 68 12.73 17.18 -12.12
CA PHE A 68 12.74 15.81 -11.64
C PHE A 68 12.05 14.86 -12.62
N ASP A 69 10.86 15.23 -13.12
CA ASP A 69 10.13 14.46 -14.13
C ASP A 69 10.96 14.28 -15.41
N TYR A 70 11.66 15.32 -15.85
CA TYR A 70 12.57 15.26 -16.99
C TYR A 70 13.73 14.27 -16.75
N ILE A 71 14.36 14.30 -15.57
CA ILE A 71 15.43 13.37 -15.22
C ILE A 71 14.91 11.92 -15.25
N VAL A 72 13.74 11.67 -14.65
CA VAL A 72 13.11 10.35 -14.67
C VAL A 72 12.80 9.90 -16.10
N HIS A 73 12.25 10.79 -16.93
CA HIS A 73 11.99 10.51 -18.34
C HIS A 73 13.27 10.18 -19.11
N LYS A 74 14.36 10.92 -18.89
CA LYS A 74 15.66 10.63 -19.52
C LYS A 74 16.25 9.30 -19.08
N ILE A 75 16.11 8.93 -17.81
CA ILE A 75 16.50 7.61 -17.32
C ILE A 75 15.67 6.53 -18.03
N ASN A 76 14.36 6.70 -18.12
CA ASN A 76 13.47 5.75 -18.81
C ASN A 76 13.81 5.58 -20.29
N LEU A 77 14.14 6.66 -21.02
CA LEU A 77 14.60 6.57 -22.41
C LEU A 77 15.95 5.87 -22.55
N SER A 78 16.80 5.96 -21.53
CA SER A 78 18.12 5.33 -21.52
C SER A 78 18.05 3.83 -21.18
N ILE A 79 16.91 3.34 -20.68
CA ILE A 79 16.66 1.93 -20.39
C ILE A 79 15.94 1.33 -21.62
N PRO A 80 16.63 0.51 -22.45
CA PRO A 80 16.03 -0.04 -23.65
C PRO A 80 14.88 -0.99 -23.29
N PHE A 81 13.66 -0.64 -23.67
CA PHE A 81 12.46 -1.45 -23.49
C PHE A 81 11.54 -1.33 -24.70
N SER A 82 11.02 -2.45 -25.19
CA SER A 82 10.07 -2.50 -26.32
C SER A 82 8.70 -2.99 -25.87
N SER A 83 8.63 -4.21 -25.34
CA SER A 83 7.43 -4.78 -24.73
C SER A 83 7.81 -5.96 -23.82
N SER A 84 6.93 -6.29 -22.88
CA SER A 84 7.07 -7.49 -22.06
C SER A 84 5.71 -8.09 -21.72
N ALA A 85 5.65 -9.43 -21.67
CA ALA A 85 4.48 -10.17 -21.21
C ALA A 85 4.37 -10.19 -19.67
N TYR A 86 5.47 -10.01 -18.95
CA TYR A 86 5.56 -10.07 -17.49
C TYR A 86 6.49 -8.99 -16.96
N TYR A 87 6.28 -8.54 -15.72
CA TYR A 87 7.18 -7.62 -15.06
C TYR A 87 7.32 -7.94 -13.58
N ILE A 88 8.44 -7.53 -13.00
CA ILE A 88 8.65 -7.53 -11.55
C ILE A 88 8.74 -6.07 -11.14
N GLY A 89 7.73 -5.61 -10.40
CA GLY A 89 7.71 -4.27 -9.83
C GLY A 89 8.40 -4.25 -8.46
N ILE A 90 9.29 -3.29 -8.24
CA ILE A 90 9.88 -3.01 -6.93
C ILE A 90 9.31 -1.67 -6.47
N LEU A 91 8.55 -1.70 -5.37
CA LEU A 91 8.01 -0.49 -4.74
C LEU A 91 8.82 -0.20 -3.48
N ASP A 92 9.64 0.85 -3.53
CA ASP A 92 10.36 1.38 -2.39
C ASP A 92 9.66 2.65 -1.89
N ILE A 93 8.98 2.53 -0.75
CA ILE A 93 8.32 3.64 -0.08
C ILE A 93 8.86 3.77 1.33
N ALA A 94 8.98 5.00 1.79
CA ALA A 94 9.38 5.24 3.16
C ALA A 94 8.39 4.60 4.15
N GLY A 95 8.93 3.88 5.12
CA GLY A 95 8.16 3.24 6.19
C GLY A 95 7.52 4.22 7.17
N PHE A 96 6.93 3.66 8.22
CA PHE A 96 6.30 4.39 9.32
C PHE A 96 7.36 5.12 10.17
N GLU A 97 7.91 6.20 9.66
CA GLU A 97 8.65 7.17 10.46
C GLU A 97 7.65 8.07 11.18
N SER A 98 8.02 8.58 12.35
CA SER A 98 7.23 9.49 13.19
C SER A 98 7.01 10.87 12.56
N ILE A 99 6.58 10.89 11.30
CA ILE A 99 6.34 12.08 10.52
C ILE A 99 4.86 12.05 10.09
N PRO A 100 4.06 13.05 10.50
CA PRO A 100 2.60 12.96 10.48
C PRO A 100 1.98 12.69 9.09
N TYR A 101 2.65 13.02 7.99
CA TYR A 101 2.03 13.00 6.65
C TYR A 101 2.00 11.64 5.93
N LYS A 102 2.57 10.56 6.48
CA LYS A 102 2.69 9.26 5.77
C LYS A 102 1.68 8.20 6.18
N VAL A 103 0.59 8.57 6.86
CA VAL A 103 -0.38 7.57 7.36
C VAL A 103 -1.43 7.13 6.35
N LEU A 104 -1.26 7.51 5.09
CA LEU A 104 -2.04 7.01 3.96
C LEU A 104 -1.51 5.66 3.46
N SER A 105 -0.97 4.82 4.34
CA SER A 105 -0.72 3.45 3.95
C SER A 105 -2.09 2.78 3.77
N THR A 106 -2.48 2.64 2.51
CA THR A 106 -2.91 1.38 1.87
C THR A 106 -3.15 0.26 2.88
N PRO A 107 -4.26 -0.50 2.80
CA PRO A 107 -4.60 -1.50 3.81
C PRO A 107 -3.46 -2.53 3.92
N ASN A 108 -2.54 -2.27 4.85
CA ASN A 108 -1.21 -2.87 4.92
C ASN A 108 -1.29 -4.27 5.55
N GLY A 109 -2.44 -4.91 5.41
CA GLY A 109 -2.78 -6.20 6.00
C GLY A 109 -3.98 -6.93 5.40
N SER A 110 -4.68 -6.41 4.38
CA SER A 110 -5.88 -7.11 3.84
C SER A 110 -5.59 -8.05 2.67
N PHE A 111 -4.69 -7.72 1.75
CA PHE A 111 -4.53 -8.51 0.51
C PHE A 111 -4.12 -9.99 0.71
N PRO A 112 -3.12 -10.36 1.54
CA PRO A 112 -2.82 -11.77 1.79
C PRO A 112 -3.93 -12.49 2.55
N LYS A 113 -4.74 -11.76 3.33
CA LYS A 113 -5.74 -12.31 4.24
C LYS A 113 -7.10 -12.51 3.59
N ASP A 114 -7.59 -11.56 2.79
CA ASP A 114 -8.85 -11.74 2.04
C ASP A 114 -8.71 -12.96 1.12
N LEU A 115 -7.54 -13.11 0.50
CA LEU A 115 -7.23 -14.28 -0.31
C LEU A 115 -7.19 -15.58 0.51
N ASN A 116 -6.54 -15.59 1.68
CA ASN A 116 -6.42 -16.80 2.50
C ASN A 116 -7.72 -17.17 3.24
N THR A 117 -8.48 -16.19 3.74
CA THR A 117 -9.74 -16.43 4.44
C THR A 117 -10.82 -16.88 3.47
N ALA A 118 -10.96 -16.20 2.32
CA ALA A 118 -11.87 -16.63 1.26
C ALA A 118 -11.48 -18.00 0.71
N LEU A 119 -10.18 -18.32 0.64
CA LEU A 119 -9.73 -19.64 0.27
C LEU A 119 -10.11 -20.70 1.32
N TYR A 120 -9.92 -20.44 2.61
CA TYR A 120 -10.27 -21.38 3.68
C TYR A 120 -11.79 -21.64 3.74
N GLU A 121 -12.60 -20.61 3.49
CA GLU A 121 -14.06 -20.74 3.33
C GLU A 121 -14.40 -21.56 2.09
N LYS A 122 -13.81 -21.23 0.93
CA LYS A 122 -14.00 -21.97 -0.33
C LYS A 122 -13.58 -23.44 -0.22
N GLU A 123 -12.54 -23.73 0.56
CA GLU A 123 -12.02 -25.08 0.81
C GLU A 123 -12.72 -25.80 1.98
N GLY A 124 -13.67 -25.15 2.65
CA GLY A 124 -14.52 -25.76 3.68
C GLY A 124 -13.78 -26.14 4.97
N LEU A 125 -12.70 -25.44 5.33
CA LEU A 125 -11.84 -25.81 6.48
C LEU A 125 -12.48 -25.57 7.85
N GLY A 126 -13.61 -24.85 7.91
CA GLY A 126 -14.33 -24.57 9.16
C GLY A 126 -13.51 -23.82 10.21
N LEU A 127 -12.51 -23.05 9.78
CA LEU A 127 -11.66 -22.28 10.68
C LEU A 127 -12.44 -21.14 11.32
N ARG A 128 -12.14 -20.86 12.60
CA ARG A 128 -12.63 -19.63 13.25
C ARG A 128 -12.19 -18.44 12.41
N LYS A 129 -13.13 -17.53 12.08
CA LYS A 129 -12.79 -16.23 11.50
C LYS A 129 -11.84 -15.52 12.47
N ILE A 130 -10.60 -15.32 12.04
CA ILE A 130 -9.62 -14.56 12.78
C ILE A 130 -10.08 -13.10 12.73
N SER A 131 -10.54 -12.57 13.86
CA SER A 131 -10.87 -11.14 13.97
C SER A 131 -9.61 -10.33 13.71
N TYR A 132 -9.68 -9.38 12.78
CA TYR A 132 -8.64 -8.38 12.61
C TYR A 132 -9.21 -6.99 12.85
N VAL A 133 -8.32 -6.08 13.17
CA VAL A 133 -8.64 -4.65 13.21
C VAL A 133 -8.49 -4.14 11.79
N ASP A 134 -9.61 -3.96 11.11
CA ASP A 134 -9.66 -3.23 9.85
C ASP A 134 -9.30 -1.75 10.12
N ASN A 135 -8.58 -1.13 9.19
CA ASN A 135 -8.23 0.29 9.23
C ASN A 135 -9.05 1.12 8.25
N GLN A 136 -10.04 0.52 7.56
CA GLN A 136 -10.93 1.22 6.65
C GLN A 136 -11.61 2.43 7.31
N ASP A 137 -11.99 2.32 8.59
CA ASP A 137 -12.57 3.43 9.34
C ASP A 137 -11.62 4.65 9.45
N CYS A 138 -10.31 4.42 9.52
CA CYS A 138 -9.30 5.48 9.53
C CYS A 138 -9.06 6.03 8.12
N ILE A 139 -9.12 5.19 7.09
CA ILE A 139 -9.02 5.61 5.69
C ILE A 139 -10.22 6.50 5.34
N ASP A 140 -11.43 6.10 5.70
CA ASP A 140 -12.66 6.84 5.46
C ASP A 140 -12.65 8.19 6.18
N LEU A 141 -12.19 8.24 7.45
CA LEU A 141 -12.02 9.51 8.16
C LEU A 141 -11.15 10.51 7.37
N ILE A 142 -10.09 10.05 6.72
CA ILE A 142 -9.15 10.93 6.00
C ILE A 142 -9.66 11.23 4.59
N GLU A 143 -10.13 10.23 3.87
CA GLU A 143 -10.32 10.25 2.43
C GLU A 143 -11.78 10.28 1.97
N ALA A 144 -12.77 10.07 2.85
CA ALA A 144 -14.16 9.99 2.42
C ALA A 144 -14.58 11.23 1.63
N LYS A 145 -15.30 10.99 0.53
CA LYS A 145 -15.70 12.04 -0.40
C LYS A 145 -16.74 12.94 0.27
N GLY A 146 -16.46 14.24 0.35
CA GLY A 146 -17.38 15.27 0.83
C GLY A 146 -17.41 15.47 2.34
N TYR A 147 -16.87 14.56 3.15
CA TYR A 147 -16.80 14.76 4.60
C TYR A 147 -15.50 14.28 5.25
N GLY A 148 -14.60 13.61 4.53
CA GLY A 148 -13.27 13.25 5.06
C GLY A 148 -12.38 14.47 5.22
N ILE A 149 -11.33 14.35 6.03
CA ILE A 149 -10.42 15.46 6.39
C ILE A 149 -9.83 16.15 5.14
N ILE A 150 -9.45 15.41 4.11
CA ILE A 150 -8.93 15.99 2.85
C ILE A 150 -10.01 16.83 2.14
N SER A 151 -11.26 16.35 2.11
CA SER A 151 -12.37 17.09 1.51
C SER A 151 -12.62 18.41 2.25
N LEU A 152 -12.61 18.38 3.59
CA LEU A 152 -12.77 19.59 4.42
C LEU A 152 -11.63 20.58 4.22
N LEU A 153 -10.39 20.08 4.03
CA LEU A 153 -9.24 20.93 3.75
C LEU A 153 -9.37 21.62 2.38
N ASP A 154 -9.85 20.90 1.37
CA ASP A 154 -10.07 21.43 0.03
C ASP A 154 -11.24 22.42 -0.03
N GLU A 155 -12.28 22.22 0.80
CA GLU A 155 -13.39 23.15 0.96
C GLU A 155 -12.94 24.45 1.64
N GLU A 156 -12.19 24.35 2.73
CA GLU A 156 -11.63 25.51 3.43
C GLU A 156 -10.73 26.34 2.50
N SER A 157 -9.90 25.67 1.71
CA SER A 157 -8.96 26.32 0.79
C SER A 157 -9.67 27.13 -0.32
N LYS A 158 -10.95 26.84 -0.58
CA LYS A 158 -11.77 27.55 -1.58
C LYS A 158 -12.58 28.70 -1.00
N LEU A 159 -12.59 28.88 0.33
CA LEU A 159 -13.31 29.98 0.96
C LEU A 159 -12.66 31.33 0.60
N PRO A 160 -13.43 32.44 0.57
CA PRO A 160 -12.87 33.77 0.34
C PRO A 160 -11.82 34.19 1.37
N LYS A 161 -11.89 33.63 2.58
CA LYS A 161 -10.94 33.84 3.68
C LYS A 161 -10.63 32.49 4.32
N PRO A 162 -9.69 31.71 3.78
CA PRO A 162 -9.30 30.43 4.36
C PRO A 162 -8.72 30.62 5.76
N SER A 163 -9.10 29.76 6.71
CA SER A 163 -8.59 29.80 8.08
C SER A 163 -8.28 28.40 8.61
N HIS A 164 -7.04 28.18 9.06
CA HIS A 164 -6.64 26.89 9.61
C HIS A 164 -7.40 26.57 10.92
N THR A 165 -7.78 27.58 11.70
CA THR A 165 -8.57 27.39 12.94
C THR A 165 -10.01 27.02 12.62
N HIS A 166 -10.58 27.59 11.54
CA HIS A 166 -11.91 27.21 11.06
C HIS A 166 -11.90 25.77 10.51
N PHE A 167 -10.90 25.41 9.72
CA PHE A 167 -10.68 24.02 9.30
C PHE A 167 -10.57 23.05 10.48
N THR A 168 -9.78 23.39 11.50
CA THR A 168 -9.62 22.54 12.70
C THR A 168 -10.95 22.34 13.42
N SER A 169 -11.72 23.42 13.55
CA SER A 169 -13.06 23.38 14.16
C SER A 169 -14.04 22.56 13.33
N ALA A 170 -13.98 22.66 12.00
CA ALA A 170 -14.79 21.87 11.09
C ALA A 170 -14.48 20.36 11.20
N VAL A 171 -13.20 19.99 11.29
CA VAL A 171 -12.78 18.59 11.51
C VAL A 171 -13.35 18.04 12.81
N HIS A 172 -13.21 18.78 13.92
CA HIS A 172 -13.76 18.35 15.22
C HIS A 172 -15.29 18.29 15.23
N SER A 173 -15.96 19.21 14.54
CA SER A 173 -17.42 19.27 14.50
C SER A 173 -18.02 18.14 13.65
N ASN A 174 -17.46 17.89 12.46
CA ASN A 174 -17.96 16.88 11.53
C ASN A 174 -17.67 15.44 11.98
N HIS A 175 -16.66 15.25 12.85
CA HIS A 175 -16.23 13.93 13.32
C HIS A 175 -16.20 13.80 14.84
N ALA A 176 -17.01 14.58 15.56
CA ALA A 176 -17.00 14.65 17.03
C ALA A 176 -17.17 13.28 17.73
N THR A 177 -17.92 12.37 17.10
CA THR A 177 -18.21 11.02 17.62
C THR A 177 -17.25 9.95 17.10
N HIS A 178 -16.34 10.30 16.18
CA HIS A 178 -15.46 9.33 15.55
C HIS A 178 -14.35 8.89 16.51
N PHE A 179 -14.31 7.59 16.86
CA PHE A 179 -13.39 7.07 17.89
C PHE A 179 -11.89 7.23 17.55
N ARG A 180 -11.56 7.38 16.26
CA ARG A 180 -10.18 7.66 15.80
C ARG A 180 -9.76 9.11 16.01
N LEU A 181 -10.70 10.05 16.16
CA LEU A 181 -10.39 11.47 16.33
C LEU A 181 -10.39 11.85 17.82
N ALA A 182 -9.42 12.66 18.23
CA ALA A 182 -9.38 13.24 19.58
C ALA A 182 -8.76 14.64 19.58
N LEU A 183 -9.04 15.37 20.66
CA LEU A 183 -8.38 16.64 20.95
C LEU A 183 -6.91 16.43 21.38
N PRO A 184 -5.98 17.33 21.03
CA PRO A 184 -4.58 17.25 21.43
C PRO A 184 -4.37 17.06 22.94
N ARG A 185 -5.15 17.77 23.77
CA ARG A 185 -5.16 17.65 25.24
C ARG A 185 -5.44 16.24 25.79
N LYS A 186 -6.08 15.36 25.02
CA LYS A 186 -6.34 13.96 25.40
C LYS A 186 -5.11 13.06 25.16
N SER A 187 -4.04 13.59 24.59
CA SER A 187 -2.82 12.82 24.33
C SER A 187 -2.06 12.51 25.61
N LYS A 188 -1.36 11.37 25.61
CA LYS A 188 -0.47 10.97 26.72
C LYS A 188 0.85 11.76 26.73
N LEU A 189 1.30 12.23 25.57
CA LEU A 189 2.55 12.99 25.44
C LEU A 189 2.34 14.43 25.88
N ARG A 190 3.35 15.02 26.56
CA ARG A 190 3.28 16.39 27.06
C ARG A 190 3.21 17.40 25.91
N ASP A 191 4.08 17.25 24.92
CA ASP A 191 4.18 18.19 23.79
C ASP A 191 2.87 18.32 23.02
N HIS A 192 2.10 17.24 22.92
CA HIS A 192 0.78 17.26 22.29
C HIS A 192 -0.27 18.03 23.12
N ARG A 193 -0.14 18.09 24.45
CA ARG A 193 -1.08 18.79 25.33
C ARG A 193 -0.87 20.30 25.36
N GLU A 194 0.28 20.77 24.89
CA GLU A 194 0.58 22.20 24.78
C GLU A 194 -0.07 22.84 23.53
N ILE A 195 -0.48 22.02 22.55
CA ILE A 195 -1.22 22.47 21.36
C ILE A 195 -2.67 22.79 21.75
N ARG A 196 -3.16 23.95 21.30
CA ARG A 196 -4.55 24.37 21.56
C ARG A 196 -5.53 23.54 20.74
N ASP A 197 -6.76 23.39 21.26
CA ASP A 197 -7.80 22.56 20.64
C ASP A 197 -8.20 23.04 19.22
N ASP A 198 -7.98 24.32 18.90
CA ASP A 198 -8.22 24.96 17.59
C ASP A 198 -6.98 25.02 16.68
N GLU A 199 -5.83 24.52 17.13
CA GLU A 199 -4.56 24.51 16.39
C GLU A 199 -4.16 23.10 15.94
N GLY A 200 -4.90 22.07 16.35
CA GLY A 200 -4.60 20.71 15.98
C GLY A 200 -5.66 19.67 16.31
N PHE A 201 -5.43 18.47 15.81
CA PHE A 201 -6.22 17.29 16.10
C PHE A 201 -5.33 16.05 16.19
N LEU A 202 -5.82 15.01 16.88
CA LEU A 202 -5.12 13.75 17.06
C LEU A 202 -5.89 12.64 16.34
N ILE A 203 -5.20 11.89 15.47
CA ILE A 203 -5.75 10.72 14.79
C ILE A 203 -5.08 9.45 15.33
N ARG A 204 -5.90 8.46 15.70
CA ARG A 204 -5.45 7.15 16.17
C ARG A 204 -5.25 6.20 15.01
N HIS A 205 -4.08 6.23 14.40
CA HIS A 205 -3.76 5.30 13.31
C HIS A 205 -3.48 3.89 13.82
N PHE A 206 -3.29 2.96 12.88
CA PHE A 206 -2.94 1.58 13.19
C PHE A 206 -1.70 1.47 14.09
N ALA A 207 -0.67 2.26 13.81
CA ALA A 207 0.58 2.30 14.56
C ALA A 207 0.53 3.12 15.86
N GLY A 208 -0.54 3.88 16.10
CA GLY A 208 -0.67 4.74 17.26
C GLY A 208 -1.27 6.12 16.98
N ALA A 209 -1.36 6.91 18.03
CA ALA A 209 -1.92 8.26 17.98
C ALA A 209 -0.89 9.28 17.49
N VAL A 210 -1.22 10.00 16.42
CA VAL A 210 -0.41 11.06 15.82
C VAL A 210 -1.14 12.40 15.99
N CYS A 211 -0.41 13.42 16.46
CA CYS A 211 -0.93 14.77 16.59
C CYS A 211 -0.55 15.61 15.38
N TYR A 212 -1.55 16.27 14.79
CA TYR A 212 -1.42 17.12 13.62
C TYR A 212 -1.64 18.57 14.00
N GLN A 213 -0.70 19.44 13.65
CA GLN A 213 -0.83 20.89 13.77
C GLN A 213 -1.30 21.46 12.43
N THR A 214 -2.37 22.26 12.45
CA THR A 214 -3.07 22.69 11.23
C THR A 214 -2.55 24.00 10.65
N ALA A 215 -1.72 24.75 11.38
CA ALA A 215 -1.27 26.10 11.02
C ALA A 215 -0.78 26.25 9.56
N SER A 216 -0.03 25.28 9.04
CA SER A 216 0.51 25.32 7.68
C SER A 216 -0.23 24.42 6.68
N PHE A 217 -1.37 23.82 7.03
CA PHE A 217 -2.03 22.84 6.17
C PHE A 217 -2.56 23.46 4.88
N LEU A 218 -3.25 24.61 4.98
CA LEU A 218 -3.85 25.28 3.84
C LEU A 218 -2.79 25.73 2.83
N GLU A 219 -1.70 26.34 3.33
CA GLU A 219 -0.58 26.78 2.49
C GLU A 219 0.10 25.58 1.81
N LYS A 220 0.35 24.50 2.55
CA LYS A 220 1.00 23.29 1.99
C LYS A 220 0.12 22.53 1.01
N ASN A 221 -1.21 22.64 1.13
CA ASN A 221 -2.15 21.96 0.25
C ASN A 221 -2.39 22.72 -1.06
N ASN A 222 -1.98 23.99 -1.16
CA ASN A 222 -2.15 24.80 -2.36
C ASN A 222 -0.98 24.59 -3.34
N ASP A 223 -1.23 23.87 -4.44
CA ASP A 223 -0.28 23.61 -5.54
C ASP A 223 -0.51 24.54 -6.75
N ALA A 224 -1.34 25.58 -6.61
CA ALA A 224 -1.69 26.43 -7.74
C ALA A 224 -0.50 27.34 -8.14
N LEU A 225 0.08 27.07 -9.31
CA LEU A 225 0.95 28.03 -9.99
C LEU A 225 0.08 29.03 -10.75
N HIS A 226 0.35 30.32 -10.59
CA HIS A 226 -0.37 31.34 -11.34
C HIS A 226 -0.06 31.24 -12.83
N ALA A 227 -1.08 31.23 -13.70
CA ALA A 227 -0.91 31.05 -15.15
C ALA A 227 0.04 32.08 -15.79
N SER A 228 0.12 33.29 -15.24
CA SER A 228 1.10 34.28 -15.70
C SER A 228 2.55 33.87 -15.39
N LEU A 229 2.80 33.23 -14.24
CA LEU A 229 4.15 32.75 -13.90
C LEU A 229 4.57 31.61 -14.82
N GLU A 230 3.63 30.73 -15.16
CA GLU A 230 3.86 29.67 -16.14
C GLU A 230 4.18 30.23 -17.54
N ALA A 231 3.38 31.22 -18.01
CA ALA A 231 3.63 31.89 -19.28
C ALA A 231 5.01 32.58 -19.32
N LEU A 232 5.42 33.22 -18.22
CA LEU A 232 6.74 33.83 -18.12
C LEU A 232 7.87 32.81 -18.28
N VAL A 233 7.72 31.60 -17.71
CA VAL A 233 8.71 30.53 -17.86
C VAL A 233 8.73 29.98 -19.29
N GLN A 234 7.58 29.91 -19.96
CA GLN A 234 7.50 29.55 -21.38
C GLN A 234 8.14 30.60 -22.30
N GLU A 235 8.16 31.87 -21.90
CA GLU A 235 8.86 32.96 -22.58
C GLU A 235 10.36 33.06 -22.22
N ALA A 236 10.89 32.15 -21.40
CA ALA A 236 12.32 32.13 -21.06
C ALA A 236 13.17 31.83 -22.31
N HIS A 237 14.30 32.50 -22.49
CA HIS A 237 15.16 32.30 -23.67
C HIS A 237 15.87 30.93 -23.66
N ASN A 238 15.94 30.27 -22.50
CA ASN A 238 16.57 28.96 -22.38
C ASN A 238 15.64 27.85 -22.94
N PRO A 239 15.98 27.19 -24.07
CA PRO A 239 15.12 26.20 -24.68
C PRO A 239 14.84 24.99 -23.79
N PHE A 240 15.76 24.66 -22.88
CA PHE A 240 15.57 23.58 -21.92
C PHE A 240 14.46 23.93 -20.92
N ILE A 241 14.47 25.16 -20.39
CA ILE A 241 13.44 25.62 -19.45
C ILE A 241 12.08 25.71 -20.14
N GLN A 242 12.03 26.18 -21.38
CA GLN A 242 10.81 26.16 -22.18
C GLN A 242 10.29 24.73 -22.36
N ALA A 243 11.17 23.78 -22.70
CA ALA A 243 10.81 22.38 -22.88
C ALA A 243 10.27 21.72 -21.60
N LEU A 244 10.74 22.13 -20.41
CA LEU A 244 10.22 21.64 -19.13
C LEU A 244 8.75 22.05 -18.88
N PHE A 245 8.32 23.17 -19.46
CA PHE A 245 6.98 23.76 -19.29
C PHE A 245 6.14 23.74 -20.58
N ALA A 246 6.67 23.15 -21.66
CA ALA A 246 5.87 22.80 -22.82
C ALA A 246 4.87 21.72 -22.39
N GLY A 247 3.58 21.99 -22.54
CA GLY A 247 2.54 21.05 -22.15
C GLY A 247 2.73 19.69 -22.84
N GLU A 248 2.29 18.62 -22.19
CA GLU A 248 2.23 17.30 -22.84
C GLU A 248 1.39 17.42 -24.12
N GLU A 249 1.92 16.97 -25.26
CA GLU A 249 1.17 16.93 -26.52
C GLU A 249 -0.13 16.13 -26.31
N GLY A 250 -1.27 16.83 -26.27
CA GLY A 250 -2.61 16.23 -26.08
C GLY A 250 -3.35 16.62 -24.81
N ALA A 251 -2.79 17.45 -23.92
CA ALA A 251 -3.55 17.98 -22.78
C ALA A 251 -4.65 18.97 -23.26
N PRO A 252 -5.89 18.88 -22.71
CA PRO A 252 -6.94 19.83 -23.08
C PRO A 252 -6.52 21.27 -22.72
N PRO A 253 -6.90 22.27 -23.52
CA PRO A 253 -6.53 23.66 -23.26
C PRO A 253 -6.98 24.07 -21.86
N HIS A 254 -6.04 24.59 -21.07
CA HIS A 254 -6.31 25.10 -19.72
C HIS A 254 -7.49 26.09 -19.76
N PRO A 255 -8.46 25.97 -18.84
CA PRO A 255 -9.61 26.88 -18.82
C PRO A 255 -9.14 28.29 -18.47
N THR A 256 -9.59 29.25 -19.28
CA THR A 256 -9.69 30.70 -19.02
C THR A 256 -8.54 31.36 -18.24
N ARG A 257 -7.67 32.06 -19.01
CA ARG A 257 -6.80 33.15 -18.53
C ARG A 257 -7.56 34.04 -17.53
N GLY A 258 -7.26 33.93 -16.24
CA GLY A 258 -7.72 34.89 -15.22
C GLY A 258 -8.23 34.33 -13.89
N LYS A 259 -8.46 33.02 -13.74
CA LYS A 259 -8.80 32.43 -12.43
C LYS A 259 -7.69 31.51 -11.92
N LEU A 260 -7.16 31.82 -10.74
CA LEU A 260 -6.40 30.87 -9.92
C LEU A 260 -7.32 29.68 -9.58
N SER A 261 -7.26 28.60 -10.35
CA SER A 261 -7.93 27.36 -9.98
C SER A 261 -7.12 26.72 -8.86
N PHE A 262 -7.66 26.66 -7.65
CA PHE A 262 -7.03 25.92 -6.56
C PHE A 262 -6.75 24.46 -6.99
N ILE A 263 -5.49 24.05 -6.90
CA ILE A 263 -5.05 22.67 -7.14
C ILE A 263 -4.64 22.09 -5.78
N SER A 264 -5.35 21.06 -5.35
CA SER A 264 -5.10 20.39 -4.07
C SER A 264 -3.98 19.36 -4.20
N VAL A 265 -2.92 19.53 -3.40
CA VAL A 265 -1.84 18.54 -3.26
C VAL A 265 -2.39 17.23 -2.73
N ALA A 266 -3.24 17.28 -1.70
CA ALA A 266 -3.80 16.09 -1.05
C ALA A 266 -4.68 15.27 -2.01
N SER A 267 -5.53 15.93 -2.80
CA SER A 267 -6.35 15.26 -3.82
C SER A 267 -5.52 14.68 -4.96
N LYS A 268 -4.45 15.36 -5.40
CA LYS A 268 -3.50 14.83 -6.39
C LYS A 268 -2.79 13.58 -5.88
N PHE A 269 -2.29 13.64 -4.64
CA PHE A 269 -1.64 12.50 -3.97
C PHE A 269 -2.60 11.31 -3.84
N LYS A 270 -3.84 11.55 -3.40
CA LYS A 270 -4.87 10.50 -3.28
C LYS A 270 -5.10 9.78 -4.61
N ARG A 271 -5.25 10.53 -5.72
CA ARG A 271 -5.44 9.94 -7.05
C ARG A 271 -4.25 9.07 -7.47
N GLN A 272 -3.03 9.58 -7.32
CA GLN A 272 -1.80 8.84 -7.66
C GLN A 272 -1.64 7.57 -6.82
N LEU A 273 -2.00 7.63 -5.53
CA LEU A 273 -1.98 6.47 -4.64
C LEU A 273 -3.01 5.42 -5.07
N GLN A 274 -4.21 5.83 -5.47
CA GLN A 274 -5.22 4.90 -5.98
C GLN A 274 -4.75 4.19 -7.26
N GLU A 275 -4.18 4.93 -8.22
CA GLU A 275 -3.62 4.34 -9.44
C GLU A 275 -2.51 3.31 -9.15
N LEU A 276 -1.67 3.57 -8.14
CA LEU A 276 -0.67 2.62 -7.67
C LEU A 276 -1.31 1.38 -7.05
N MET A 277 -2.35 1.56 -6.23
CA MET A 277 -3.05 0.46 -5.58
C MET A 277 -3.78 -0.44 -6.58
N ASP A 278 -4.40 0.15 -7.60
CA ASP A 278 -5.04 -0.61 -8.67
C ASP A 278 -4.00 -1.48 -9.40
N LYS A 279 -2.82 -0.93 -9.71
CA LYS A 279 -1.71 -1.69 -10.32
C LYS A 279 -1.24 -2.84 -9.42
N LEU A 280 -1.06 -2.60 -8.12
CA LEU A 280 -0.65 -3.64 -7.17
C LEU A 280 -1.69 -4.75 -7.05
N SER A 281 -2.98 -4.39 -7.03
CA SER A 281 -4.08 -5.35 -6.92
C SER A 281 -4.15 -6.34 -8.09
N GLY A 282 -3.67 -5.93 -9.27
CA GLY A 282 -3.56 -6.78 -10.46
C GLY A 282 -2.34 -7.70 -10.50
N THR A 283 -1.47 -7.69 -9.47
CA THR A 283 -0.22 -8.44 -9.44
C THR A 283 -0.08 -9.35 -8.22
N GLY A 284 0.72 -10.40 -8.35
CA GLY A 284 1.20 -11.15 -7.18
C GLY A 284 2.19 -10.28 -6.39
N THR A 285 1.95 -10.12 -5.09
CA THR A 285 2.75 -9.24 -4.22
C THR A 285 3.65 -10.02 -3.26
N ASN A 286 4.88 -9.56 -3.10
CA ASN A 286 5.83 -10.03 -2.08
C ASN A 286 6.21 -8.86 -1.18
N PHE A 287 6.30 -9.09 0.13
CA PHE A 287 6.57 -8.04 1.11
C PHE A 287 7.95 -8.23 1.75
N ILE A 288 8.75 -7.16 1.76
CA ILE A 288 10.01 -7.07 2.51
C ILE A 288 9.81 -6.02 3.59
N ARG A 289 10.07 -6.37 4.86
CA ARG A 289 9.96 -5.47 6.01
C ARG A 289 11.35 -5.21 6.59
N CYS A 290 11.85 -4.00 6.40
CA CYS A 290 13.13 -3.57 6.95
C CYS A 290 12.95 -3.13 8.42
N ILE A 291 13.85 -3.56 9.31
CA ILE A 291 13.83 -3.22 10.73
C ILE A 291 15.10 -2.45 11.08
N LYS A 292 14.93 -1.28 11.68
CA LYS A 292 16.03 -0.45 12.19
C LYS A 292 16.44 -0.96 13.59
N PRO A 293 17.66 -1.48 13.78
CA PRO A 293 18.05 -2.13 15.03
C PRO A 293 18.32 -1.15 16.19
N ASN A 294 18.74 0.08 15.88
CA ASN A 294 18.97 1.15 16.86
C ASN A 294 18.84 2.52 16.20
N VAL A 295 18.50 3.57 16.97
CA VAL A 295 18.33 4.94 16.46
C VAL A 295 19.64 5.53 15.94
N LYS A 296 20.77 5.17 16.55
CA LYS A 296 22.11 5.71 16.29
C LYS A 296 22.74 5.25 14.97
N MET A 297 22.15 4.25 14.30
CA MET A 297 22.66 3.64 13.06
C MET A 297 24.06 3.00 13.24
N VAL A 298 24.32 2.39 14.41
CA VAL A 298 25.58 1.70 14.73
C VAL A 298 25.42 0.19 14.57
N ASP A 299 26.44 -0.50 14.09
CA ASP A 299 26.44 -1.96 14.00
C ASP A 299 26.47 -2.62 15.39
N HIS A 300 25.97 -3.85 15.47
CA HIS A 300 25.93 -4.66 16.71
C HIS A 300 25.16 -4.08 17.92
N GLU A 301 24.45 -2.95 17.78
CA GLU A 301 23.60 -2.39 18.83
C GLU A 301 22.12 -2.77 18.60
N PHE A 302 21.49 -3.34 19.63
CA PHE A 302 20.10 -3.85 19.58
C PHE A 302 19.20 -3.11 20.59
N GLU A 303 18.31 -2.26 20.09
CA GLU A 303 17.33 -1.53 20.89
C GLU A 303 15.98 -2.24 20.86
N GLY A 304 15.81 -3.24 21.73
CA GLY A 304 14.62 -4.11 21.73
C GLY A 304 13.28 -3.37 21.81
N GLY A 305 13.20 -2.27 22.56
CA GLY A 305 12.00 -1.44 22.64
C GLY A 305 11.62 -0.79 21.31
N ALA A 306 12.60 -0.19 20.61
CA ALA A 306 12.39 0.45 19.32
C ALA A 306 12.05 -0.57 18.21
N ILE A 307 12.69 -1.74 18.26
CA ILE A 307 12.40 -2.86 17.34
C ILE A 307 10.99 -3.39 17.57
N LEU A 308 10.58 -3.60 18.82
CA LEU A 308 9.24 -4.08 19.15
C LEU A 308 8.17 -3.10 18.66
N SER A 309 8.37 -1.79 18.84
CA SER A 309 7.47 -0.77 18.31
C SER A 309 7.37 -0.84 16.77
N GLN A 310 8.48 -1.02 16.05
CA GLN A 310 8.45 -1.20 14.59
C GLN A 310 7.66 -2.45 14.16
N LEU A 311 7.85 -3.58 14.86
CA LEU A 311 7.10 -4.81 14.59
C LEU A 311 5.59 -4.64 14.83
N GLN A 312 5.20 -3.89 15.85
CA GLN A 312 3.81 -3.55 16.12
C GLN A 312 3.24 -2.62 15.03
N CYS A 313 3.93 -1.53 14.70
CA CYS A 313 3.52 -0.56 13.69
C CYS A 313 3.43 -1.16 12.28
N SER A 314 4.28 -2.14 11.98
CA SER A 314 4.28 -2.85 10.69
C SER A 314 3.17 -3.90 10.58
N GLY A 315 2.46 -4.21 11.68
CA GLY A 315 1.40 -5.21 11.72
C GLY A 315 1.90 -6.65 11.79
N MET A 316 3.20 -6.85 12.06
CA MET A 316 3.81 -8.18 12.10
C MET A 316 3.24 -9.06 13.22
N THR A 317 2.82 -8.48 14.35
CA THR A 317 2.15 -9.24 15.42
C THR A 317 0.86 -9.90 14.93
N THR A 318 0.01 -9.15 14.21
CA THR A 318 -1.24 -9.64 13.63
C THR A 318 -0.99 -10.70 12.55
N VAL A 319 0.06 -10.52 11.73
CA VAL A 319 0.46 -11.51 10.72
C VAL A 319 0.92 -12.81 11.39
N LEU A 320 1.73 -12.74 12.45
CA LEU A 320 2.18 -13.91 13.19
C LEU A 320 1.00 -14.66 13.84
N GLU A 321 0.04 -13.95 14.42
CA GLU A 321 -1.19 -14.55 14.94
C GLU A 321 -1.98 -15.28 13.84
N LEU A 322 -2.09 -14.65 12.66
CA LEU A 322 -2.73 -15.27 11.50
C LEU A 322 -2.00 -16.53 11.03
N MET A 323 -0.66 -16.51 11.00
CA MET A 323 0.14 -17.67 10.62
C MET A 323 0.07 -18.79 11.67
N GLN A 324 0.02 -18.46 12.96
CA GLN A 324 -0.12 -19.43 14.03
C GLN A 324 -1.48 -20.13 13.98
N GLN A 325 -2.55 -19.37 13.75
CA GLN A 325 -3.92 -19.90 13.74
C GLN A 325 -4.31 -20.54 12.40
N GLY A 326 -3.70 -20.12 11.29
CA GLY A 326 -3.94 -20.63 9.94
C GLY A 326 -3.08 -21.82 9.53
N TYR A 327 -3.09 -22.10 8.23
CA TYR A 327 -2.28 -23.13 7.57
C TYR A 327 -1.48 -22.48 6.43
N PRO A 328 -0.25 -22.01 6.69
CA PRO A 328 0.53 -21.22 5.72
C PRO A 328 1.03 -22.07 4.55
N SER A 329 1.23 -23.37 4.76
CA SER A 329 1.70 -24.29 3.72
C SER A 329 0.52 -25.09 3.16
N ARG A 330 0.50 -25.27 1.83
CA ARG A 330 -0.59 -25.93 1.12
C ARG A 330 -0.06 -26.70 -0.09
N ALA A 331 -0.64 -27.86 -0.35
CA ALA A 331 -0.27 -28.69 -1.49
C ALA A 331 -1.55 -29.27 -2.15
N PRO A 332 -1.74 -29.09 -3.47
CA PRO A 332 -2.82 -29.74 -4.20
C PRO A 332 -2.70 -31.27 -4.12
N PHE A 333 -3.86 -31.95 -4.03
CA PHE A 333 -3.87 -33.42 -3.97
C PHE A 333 -3.19 -34.06 -5.19
N HIS A 334 -3.41 -33.48 -6.37
CA HIS A 334 -2.83 -33.97 -7.62
C HIS A 334 -1.30 -33.87 -7.64
N ASP A 335 -0.74 -32.78 -7.13
CA ASP A 335 0.70 -32.54 -7.12
C ASP A 335 1.39 -33.53 -6.18
N LEU A 336 0.84 -33.69 -4.96
CA LEU A 336 1.29 -34.70 -4.03
C LEU A 336 1.22 -36.10 -4.66
N PHE A 337 0.09 -36.47 -5.25
CA PHE A 337 -0.06 -37.77 -5.89
C PHE A 337 0.95 -37.99 -7.01
N SER A 338 1.17 -36.98 -7.86
CA SER A 338 2.08 -37.05 -9.00
C SER A 338 3.54 -37.24 -8.57
N MET A 339 3.96 -36.61 -7.46
CA MET A 339 5.29 -36.83 -6.87
C MET A 339 5.53 -38.29 -6.49
N TYR A 340 4.49 -38.98 -5.99
CA TYR A 340 4.61 -40.36 -5.51
C TYR A 340 4.26 -41.42 -6.55
N LYS A 341 3.53 -41.07 -7.61
CA LYS A 341 2.98 -42.01 -8.60
C LYS A 341 4.00 -43.01 -9.15
N GLN A 342 5.24 -42.58 -9.36
CA GLN A 342 6.33 -43.41 -9.88
C GLN A 342 6.80 -44.51 -8.92
N TYR A 343 6.57 -44.33 -7.61
CA TYR A 343 6.98 -45.28 -6.56
C TYR A 343 5.81 -46.13 -6.04
N LEU A 344 4.59 -45.88 -6.53
CA LEU A 344 3.39 -46.58 -6.09
C LEU A 344 3.18 -47.88 -6.87
N PRO A 345 2.75 -48.97 -6.21
CA PRO A 345 2.23 -50.15 -6.88
C PRO A 345 1.06 -49.79 -7.82
N PRO A 346 0.83 -50.54 -8.91
CA PRO A 346 -0.23 -50.25 -9.89
C PRO A 346 -1.64 -50.09 -9.29
N GLU A 347 -1.92 -50.80 -8.19
CA GLU A 347 -3.19 -50.73 -7.46
C GLU A 347 -3.41 -49.37 -6.77
N LEU A 348 -2.37 -48.80 -6.16
CA LEU A 348 -2.42 -47.50 -5.48
C LEU A 348 -2.30 -46.33 -6.46
N ALA A 349 -1.59 -46.54 -7.58
CA ALA A 349 -1.45 -45.57 -8.66
C ALA A 349 -2.76 -45.33 -9.45
N ARG A 350 -3.81 -46.13 -9.20
CA ARG A 350 -5.16 -45.97 -9.76
C ARG A 350 -6.15 -45.30 -8.79
N LEU A 351 -5.74 -45.01 -7.56
CA LEU A 351 -6.60 -44.35 -6.59
C LEU A 351 -6.83 -42.89 -6.97
N ASP A 352 -7.98 -42.37 -6.55
CA ASP A 352 -8.24 -40.94 -6.57
C ASP A 352 -7.17 -40.19 -5.74
N PRO A 353 -6.58 -39.09 -6.25
CA PRO A 353 -5.52 -38.35 -5.56
C PRO A 353 -5.85 -37.93 -4.13
N ARG A 354 -7.10 -37.56 -3.85
CA ARG A 354 -7.53 -37.16 -2.51
C ARG A 354 -7.58 -38.36 -1.58
N LEU A 355 -8.15 -39.47 -2.05
CA LEU A 355 -8.20 -40.72 -1.28
C LEU A 355 -6.81 -41.28 -0.97
N PHE A 356 -5.90 -41.20 -1.95
CA PHE A 356 -4.50 -41.55 -1.76
C PHE A 356 -3.85 -40.69 -0.67
N CYS A 357 -3.96 -39.36 -0.75
CA CYS A 357 -3.40 -38.46 0.25
C CYS A 357 -3.95 -38.73 1.66
N LYS A 358 -5.26 -38.98 1.81
CA LYS A 358 -5.86 -39.35 3.10
C LYS A 358 -5.27 -40.63 3.68
N SER A 359 -5.12 -41.64 2.85
CA SER A 359 -4.58 -42.94 3.25
C SER A 359 -3.09 -42.85 3.62
N LEU A 360 -2.34 -42.05 2.85
CA LEU A 360 -0.93 -41.75 3.09
C LEU A 360 -0.73 -41.09 4.46
N PHE A 361 -1.51 -40.06 4.78
CA PHE A 361 -1.38 -39.30 6.03
C PHE A 361 -1.73 -40.17 7.24
N LYS A 362 -2.75 -41.02 7.12
CA LYS A 362 -3.12 -42.01 8.14
C LYS A 362 -2.02 -43.05 8.35
N ALA A 363 -1.35 -43.50 7.28
CA ALA A 363 -0.23 -44.44 7.36
C ALA A 363 1.02 -43.83 8.01
N LEU A 364 1.23 -42.53 7.83
CA LEU A 364 2.31 -41.75 8.45
C LEU A 364 2.02 -41.44 9.93
N GLY A 365 0.77 -41.54 10.38
CA GLY A 365 0.39 -41.25 11.76
C GLY A 365 0.49 -39.76 12.10
N LEU A 366 0.25 -38.88 11.12
CA LEU A 366 0.22 -37.43 11.35
C LEU A 366 -0.99 -37.07 12.24
N ASP A 367 -0.80 -36.11 13.14
CA ASP A 367 -1.88 -35.60 14.00
C ASP A 367 -2.83 -34.70 13.18
N ASP A 368 -4.14 -34.89 13.34
CA ASP A 368 -5.19 -34.07 12.70
C ASP A 368 -5.15 -32.58 13.11
N LYS A 369 -4.34 -32.21 14.11
CA LYS A 369 -4.03 -30.82 14.49
C LYS A 369 -2.99 -30.15 13.59
N ASP A 370 -2.12 -30.95 12.97
CA ASP A 370 -0.97 -30.50 12.17
C ASP A 370 -1.34 -30.23 10.70
N PHE A 371 -2.46 -30.80 10.24
CA PHE A 371 -2.95 -30.61 8.88
C PHE A 371 -4.49 -30.61 8.80
N LYS A 372 -5.03 -30.06 7.71
CA LYS A 372 -6.44 -30.17 7.35
C LYS A 372 -6.61 -30.48 5.87
N PHE A 373 -7.58 -31.34 5.58
CA PHE A 373 -8.03 -31.60 4.22
C PHE A 373 -9.06 -30.56 3.79
N GLY A 374 -8.74 -29.79 2.75
CA GLY A 374 -9.73 -29.00 2.02
C GLY A 374 -10.49 -29.83 0.99
N LEU A 375 -11.15 -29.14 0.06
CA LEU A 375 -11.81 -29.73 -1.10
C LEU A 375 -10.80 -30.17 -2.16
N THR A 376 -9.80 -29.33 -2.44
CA THR A 376 -8.82 -29.56 -3.53
C THR A 376 -7.37 -29.65 -3.04
N LYS A 377 -7.08 -29.26 -1.80
CA LYS A 377 -5.71 -29.17 -1.26
C LYS A 377 -5.61 -29.73 0.17
N VAL A 378 -4.41 -30.14 0.54
CA VAL A 378 -3.99 -30.31 1.94
C VAL A 378 -3.40 -29.01 2.45
N PHE A 379 -3.75 -28.65 3.67
CA PHE A 379 -3.28 -27.47 4.40
C PHE A 379 -2.48 -27.92 5.62
N PHE A 380 -1.31 -27.32 5.87
CA PHE A 380 -0.40 -27.70 6.95
C PHE A 380 -0.10 -26.53 7.88
N ARG A 381 0.05 -26.84 9.17
CA ARG A 381 0.56 -25.89 10.17
C ARG A 381 1.99 -25.45 9.83
N PRO A 382 2.46 -24.31 10.38
CA PRO A 382 3.84 -23.87 10.20
C PRO A 382 4.85 -25.00 10.50
N GLY A 383 5.84 -25.21 9.63
CA GLY A 383 6.87 -26.24 9.78
C GLY A 383 6.45 -27.67 9.39
N LYS A 384 5.16 -28.01 9.47
CA LYS A 384 4.68 -29.40 9.27
C LYS A 384 4.78 -29.90 7.85
N PHE A 385 4.66 -29.03 6.85
CA PHE A 385 4.91 -29.42 5.46
C PHE A 385 6.37 -29.83 5.23
N ALA A 386 7.33 -29.13 5.86
CA ALA A 386 8.75 -29.45 5.73
C ALA A 386 9.09 -30.78 6.44
N GLU A 387 8.53 -31.01 7.63
CA GLU A 387 8.63 -32.31 8.32
C GLU A 387 8.06 -33.45 7.46
N PHE A 388 6.88 -33.23 6.87
CA PHE A 388 6.26 -34.18 5.95
C PHE A 388 7.14 -34.44 4.72
N ASP A 389 7.62 -33.39 4.05
CA ASP A 389 8.46 -33.50 2.85
C ASP A 389 9.79 -34.21 3.16
N GLN A 390 10.41 -33.93 4.32
CA GLN A 390 11.62 -34.62 4.77
C GLN A 390 11.37 -36.10 5.08
N MET A 391 10.26 -36.43 5.77
CA MET A 391 9.87 -37.81 6.04
C MET A 391 9.59 -38.57 4.74
N MET A 392 9.06 -37.90 3.72
CA MET A 392 8.76 -38.50 2.42
C MET A 392 9.97 -38.60 1.48
N LYS A 393 10.99 -37.75 1.63
CA LYS A 393 12.28 -37.83 0.90
C LYS A 393 13.28 -38.80 1.52
N SER A 394 12.96 -39.37 2.67
CA SER A 394 13.79 -40.39 3.34
C SER A 394 13.83 -41.72 2.55
N ASP A 395 14.81 -42.57 2.85
CA ASP A 395 15.26 -43.72 2.05
C ASP A 395 14.14 -44.59 1.40
N PRO A 396 14.42 -45.23 0.24
CA PRO A 396 13.47 -46.08 -0.48
C PRO A 396 12.79 -47.16 0.38
N GLU A 397 13.48 -47.67 1.40
CA GLU A 397 12.93 -48.64 2.36
C GLU A 397 11.79 -48.06 3.21
N ASN A 398 11.87 -46.79 3.58
CA ASN A 398 10.83 -46.13 4.37
C ASN A 398 9.57 -45.93 3.51
N LEU A 399 9.75 -45.61 2.23
CA LEU A 399 8.67 -45.53 1.25
C LEU A 399 7.96 -46.88 1.05
N GLN A 400 8.71 -47.98 0.93
CA GLN A 400 8.14 -49.32 0.84
C GLN A 400 7.34 -49.72 2.09
N ARG A 401 7.87 -49.41 3.28
CA ARG A 401 7.13 -49.60 4.55
C ARG A 401 5.85 -48.77 4.57
N LEU A 402 5.89 -47.53 4.07
CA LEU A 402 4.72 -46.67 3.97
C LEU A 402 3.66 -47.22 3.04
N VAL A 403 4.06 -47.63 1.84
CA VAL A 403 3.19 -48.28 0.84
C VAL A 403 2.53 -49.54 1.43
N SER A 404 3.28 -50.33 2.20
CA SER A 404 2.73 -51.51 2.88
C SER A 404 1.66 -51.16 3.93
N LYS A 405 1.84 -50.05 4.67
CA LYS A 405 0.85 -49.54 5.63
C LYS A 405 -0.39 -49.00 4.92
N VAL A 406 -0.22 -48.26 3.82
CA VAL A 406 -1.33 -47.75 2.99
C VAL A 406 -2.15 -48.91 2.41
N ARG A 407 -1.50 -49.96 1.91
CA ARG A 407 -2.17 -51.20 1.45
C ARG A 407 -2.98 -51.92 2.54
N LYS A 408 -2.56 -51.86 3.80
CA LYS A 408 -3.35 -52.40 4.92
C LYS A 408 -4.61 -51.57 5.21
N ILE A 409 -4.57 -50.27 4.92
CA ILE A 409 -5.68 -49.33 5.13
C ILE A 409 -6.65 -49.33 3.94
N VAL A 410 -6.12 -49.54 2.72
CA VAL A 410 -6.88 -49.60 1.47
C VAL A 410 -6.93 -51.06 0.99
N PRO A 411 -7.99 -51.84 1.28
CA PRO A 411 -8.07 -53.22 0.83
C PRO A 411 -7.98 -53.32 -0.71
N PRO A 412 -7.35 -54.37 -1.27
CA PRO A 412 -7.25 -54.52 -2.71
C PRO A 412 -8.64 -54.66 -3.33
N ARG A 413 -8.91 -53.92 -4.41
CA ARG A 413 -10.02 -54.24 -5.31
C ARG A 413 -9.66 -55.58 -5.97
N THR A 414 -10.31 -56.66 -5.54
CA THR A 414 -10.14 -57.98 -6.13
C THR A 414 -10.53 -57.94 -7.61
N THR A 415 -9.54 -57.89 -8.50
CA THR A 415 -9.69 -58.23 -9.91
C THR A 415 -9.32 -59.70 -10.05
N GLY A 416 -10.29 -60.59 -9.92
CA GLY A 416 -10.10 -62.03 -10.10
C GLY A 416 -11.37 -62.66 -10.63
N HIS A 417 -11.27 -63.26 -11.81
CA HIS A 417 -12.27 -64.14 -12.39
C HIS A 417 -12.54 -65.31 -11.42
N HIS A 418 -13.67 -65.32 -10.73
CA HIS A 418 -14.45 -66.52 -10.42
C HIS A 418 -15.83 -66.08 -9.91
N THR A 419 -16.85 -66.72 -10.46
CA THR A 419 -18.27 -66.55 -10.17
C THR A 419 -18.59 -67.02 -8.76
N GLU A 420 -18.91 -66.09 -7.86
CA GLU A 420 -19.97 -66.18 -6.84
C GLU A 420 -19.99 -64.87 -6.01
N GLU A 421 -21.18 -64.29 -5.87
CA GLU A 421 -21.55 -63.10 -5.08
C GLU A 421 -20.62 -61.86 -5.13
N ARG A 422 -20.89 -60.98 -6.11
CA ARG A 422 -20.36 -59.61 -6.15
C ARG A 422 -20.87 -58.79 -4.96
N GLN A 423 -20.02 -58.52 -3.98
CA GLN A 423 -20.12 -57.30 -3.18
C GLN A 423 -19.14 -56.26 -3.73
N ASP A 424 -19.61 -55.41 -4.65
CA ASP A 424 -18.90 -54.20 -5.00
C ASP A 424 -18.72 -53.38 -3.71
N VAL A 425 -17.47 -53.23 -3.26
CA VAL A 425 -17.11 -52.27 -2.20
C VAL A 425 -17.25 -50.88 -2.84
N THR A 426 -18.44 -50.31 -2.71
CA THR A 426 -18.77 -48.97 -3.20
C THR A 426 -17.83 -47.94 -2.58
N PRO A 427 -17.56 -46.82 -3.26
CA PRO A 427 -16.82 -45.68 -2.70
C PRO A 427 -17.33 -45.25 -1.30
N GLU A 428 -18.61 -45.50 -1.01
CA GLU A 428 -19.25 -45.24 0.28
C GLU A 428 -18.68 -46.09 1.44
N LYS A 429 -18.29 -47.34 1.19
CA LYS A 429 -17.69 -48.22 2.20
C LYS A 429 -16.28 -47.74 2.58
N TYR A 430 -15.56 -47.13 1.63
CA TYR A 430 -14.29 -46.44 1.87
C TYR A 430 -14.45 -45.13 2.65
N ARG A 431 -15.48 -44.33 2.35
CA ARG A 431 -15.81 -43.12 3.12
C ARG A 431 -16.11 -43.46 4.60
N ARG A 432 -16.85 -44.55 4.85
CA ARG A 432 -17.10 -45.05 6.22
C ARG A 432 -15.83 -45.49 6.96
N LEU A 433 -14.90 -46.20 6.30
CA LEU A 433 -13.62 -46.62 6.91
C LEU A 433 -12.66 -45.46 7.23
N LEU A 434 -12.87 -44.32 6.57
CA LEU A 434 -12.14 -43.07 6.80
C LEU A 434 -12.85 -42.11 7.77
N GLY A 435 -13.97 -42.52 8.37
CA GLY A 435 -14.70 -41.71 9.36
C GLY A 435 -15.46 -40.52 8.76
N GLU A 436 -15.77 -40.53 7.47
CA GLU A 436 -16.65 -39.53 6.86
C GLU A 436 -18.12 -39.88 7.19
N GLU A 437 -18.65 -39.34 8.28
CA GLU A 437 -20.10 -39.15 8.39
C GLU A 437 -20.53 -38.11 7.34
N LEU A 438 -21.56 -38.46 6.56
CA LEU A 438 -22.23 -37.55 5.64
C LEU A 438 -22.78 -36.37 6.45
N ARG A 439 -22.02 -35.27 6.50
CA ARG A 439 -22.58 -33.95 6.84
C ARG A 439 -23.35 -33.49 5.61
N ALA A 440 -24.68 -33.56 5.72
CA ALA A 440 -25.63 -32.96 4.79
C ALA A 440 -25.46 -31.44 4.75
#